data_AF-A0A9P5MEG1-F1
#
_entry.id   AF-A0A9P5MEG1-F1
#
_cell.length_a   1.000
_cell.length_b   1.000
_cell.length_c   1.000
_cell.angle_alpha   90.00
_cell.angle_beta   90.00
_cell.angle_gamma   90.00
#
_symmetry.space_group_name_H-M   'P 1'
#
loop_
_entity.id
_entity.type
_entity.pdbx_description
1 polymer ?
#
loop_
_entity_poly.entity_id
_entity_poly.type
_entity_poly.pdbx_seq_one_letter_code
_entity_poly.pdbx_strand_id
1 'polypeptide(L)'
;MNSSAPTLTLFKTDENGGLTARSQTAPAPSVRRITFAPNLSVYDTFSPGSYDRRSEPATCNHLTPALAQRIKEELNSFKMEEMEVHYASRAQYVSFSSVRS
;
A
#
# COMPACT_ATOMS: atom_id res chain seq x y z
N MET A 1 4.72 7.83 29.54
CA MET A 1 3.94 8.84 28.81
C MET A 1 3.98 8.51 27.31
N ASN A 2 2.84 8.15 26.72
CA ASN A 2 2.71 7.90 25.28
C ASN A 2 2.36 9.21 24.54
N SER A 3 3.36 9.92 24.01
CA SER A 3 3.17 11.23 23.36
C SER A 3 2.63 11.14 21.92
N SER A 4 1.79 10.16 21.59
CA SER A 4 1.34 9.87 20.21
C SER A 4 0.22 10.79 19.68
N ALA A 5 -0.07 11.91 20.34
CA ALA A 5 -1.11 12.84 19.90
C ALA A 5 -0.50 13.92 19.00
N PRO A 6 -1.00 14.13 17.77
CA PRO A 6 -0.54 15.22 16.91
C PRO A 6 -0.81 16.57 17.60
N THR A 7 0.22 17.43 17.67
CA THR A 7 0.07 18.80 18.17
C THR A 7 -0.69 19.63 17.15
N LEU A 8 -1.79 20.24 17.59
CA LEU A 8 -2.72 21.00 16.76
C LEU A 8 -2.17 22.42 16.55
N THR A 9 -1.47 22.66 15.44
CA THR A 9 -1.00 24.01 15.08
C THR A 9 -2.08 24.75 14.31
N LEU A 10 -2.81 25.63 15.00
CA LEU A 10 -3.79 26.54 14.40
C LEU A 10 -3.05 27.72 13.77
N PHE A 11 -3.02 27.79 12.43
CA PHE A 11 -2.64 29.03 11.75
C PHE A 11 -3.70 30.09 12.04
N LYS A 12 -3.33 31.11 12.83
CA LYS A 12 -4.16 32.29 13.06
C LYS A 12 -4.36 33.00 11.72
N THR A 13 -5.58 32.98 11.22
CA THR A 13 -6.08 33.93 10.23
C THR A 13 -6.80 35.03 10.99
N ASP A 14 -6.54 36.28 10.61
CA ASP A 14 -7.05 37.47 11.28
C ASP A 14 -8.58 37.48 11.41
N GLU A 15 -8.98 38.12 12.50
CA GLU A 15 -10.32 38.45 12.97
C GLU A 15 -11.42 38.73 11.91
N ASN A 16 -12.31 37.77 11.70
CA ASN A 16 -13.78 37.88 11.84
C ASN A 16 -14.51 36.66 11.26
N GLY A 17 -15.24 35.92 12.10
CA GLY A 17 -16.27 34.96 11.66
C GLY A 17 -16.08 33.53 12.18
N GLY A 18 -16.99 33.09 13.05
CA GLY A 18 -16.94 31.86 13.84
C GLY A 18 -16.58 30.57 13.09
N LEU A 19 -15.66 29.80 13.69
CA LEU A 19 -15.17 28.52 13.20
C LEU A 19 -16.14 27.40 13.65
N THR A 20 -17.06 26.98 12.80
CA THR A 20 -17.77 25.72 13.02
C THR A 20 -16.76 24.58 12.84
N ALA A 21 -16.47 23.83 13.90
CA ALA A 21 -15.72 22.59 13.80
C ALA A 21 -16.51 21.60 12.92
N ARG A 22 -16.19 21.55 11.61
CA ARG A 22 -16.83 20.61 10.70
C ARG A 22 -16.15 19.26 10.87
N SER A 23 -16.76 18.40 11.68
CA SER A 23 -16.48 16.96 11.68
C SER A 23 -16.68 16.44 10.25
N GLN A 24 -15.61 15.99 9.59
CA GLN A 24 -15.62 15.58 8.17
C GLN A 24 -16.28 14.21 7.91
N THR A 25 -17.02 13.66 8.88
CA THR A 25 -17.52 12.27 8.84
C THR A 25 -18.99 12.10 8.46
N ALA A 26 -19.74 13.15 8.11
CA ALA A 26 -21.13 13.01 7.69
C ALA A 26 -21.30 13.23 6.17
N PRO A 27 -21.57 12.19 5.36
CA PRO A 27 -21.91 12.36 3.96
C PRO A 27 -23.30 12.99 3.82
N ALA A 28 -23.41 14.09 3.07
CA ALA A 28 -24.69 14.71 2.72
C ALA A 28 -25.45 13.82 1.70
N PRO A 29 -26.80 13.76 1.76
CA PRO A 29 -27.57 12.91 0.87
C PRO A 29 -27.77 13.57 -0.52
N SER A 30 -27.51 12.76 -1.56
CA SER A 30 -28.02 12.81 -2.95
C SER A 30 -27.11 13.35 -4.08
N VAL A 31 -27.13 12.57 -5.17
CA VAL A 31 -26.29 12.52 -6.40
C VAL A 31 -24.88 11.93 -6.18
N ARG A 32 -24.75 10.62 -6.42
CA ARG A 32 -23.48 9.87 -6.38
C ARG A 32 -22.56 10.23 -7.55
N ARG A 33 -22.05 11.46 -7.57
CA ARG A 33 -20.91 11.86 -8.41
C ARG A 33 -19.69 11.95 -7.51
N ILE A 34 -18.62 11.25 -7.85
CA ILE A 34 -17.35 11.42 -7.12
C ILE A 34 -16.89 12.87 -7.28
N THR A 35 -16.62 13.55 -6.18
CA THR A 35 -16.05 14.89 -6.16
C THR A 35 -14.85 14.88 -5.22
N PHE A 36 -13.71 15.35 -5.71
CA PHE A 36 -12.51 15.46 -4.89
C PHE A 36 -12.60 16.69 -3.98
N ALA A 37 -12.07 16.59 -2.76
CA ALA A 37 -11.99 17.73 -1.86
C ALA A 37 -11.06 18.79 -2.47
N PRO A 38 -11.43 20.09 -2.43
CA PRO A 38 -10.57 21.16 -2.94
C PRO A 38 -9.35 21.42 -2.03
N ASN A 39 -9.45 21.01 -0.76
CA ASN A 39 -8.43 21.24 0.25
C ASN A 39 -7.94 19.90 0.82
N LEU A 40 -6.62 19.78 0.99
CA LEU A 40 -5.96 18.62 1.58
C LEU A 40 -5.52 18.93 3.01
N SER A 41 -5.99 18.14 3.97
CA SER A 41 -5.44 18.14 5.33
C SER A 41 -4.20 17.24 5.38
N VAL A 42 -3.03 17.80 5.66
CA VAL A 42 -1.79 17.05 5.87
C VAL A 42 -1.45 17.05 7.36
N TYR A 43 -1.21 15.88 7.92
CA TYR A 43 -0.77 15.71 9.30
C TYR A 43 0.65 15.15 9.30
N ASP A 44 1.55 15.81 10.02
CA ASP A 44 2.91 15.31 10.17
C ASP A 44 2.93 14.05 11.04
N THR A 45 3.60 13.02 10.53
CA THR A 45 3.94 11.81 11.28
C THR A 45 5.39 11.88 11.76
N PHE A 46 5.95 10.77 12.21
CA PHE A 46 7.38 10.65 12.51
C PHE A 46 8.25 11.13 11.35
N SER A 47 9.26 11.93 11.66
CA SER A 47 10.17 12.46 10.65
C SER A 47 11.00 11.32 10.05
N PRO A 48 11.55 11.48 8.83
CA PRO A 48 12.44 10.49 8.24
C PRO A 48 13.66 10.13 9.10
N GLY A 49 14.07 11.00 10.02
CA GLY A 49 15.17 10.74 10.96
C GLY A 49 14.74 10.19 12.32
N SER A 50 13.43 10.12 12.61
CA SER A 50 12.93 9.61 13.89
C SER A 50 13.21 8.12 14.10
N TYR A 51 13.40 7.37 13.01
CA TYR A 51 13.80 5.96 13.03
C TYR A 51 14.34 5.55 11.66
N ASP A 52 15.21 4.55 11.62
CA ASP A 52 15.70 4.00 10.37
C ASP A 52 14.61 3.18 9.67
N ARG A 53 14.28 3.56 8.44
CA ARG A 53 13.31 2.88 7.56
C ARG A 53 13.98 2.00 6.51
N ARG A 54 15.32 1.88 6.55
CA ARG A 54 16.06 1.05 5.61
C ARG A 54 15.75 -0.41 5.89
N SER A 55 15.38 -1.13 4.83
CA SER A 55 15.30 -2.59 4.87
C SER A 55 16.70 -3.18 4.73
N GLU A 56 16.89 -4.38 5.26
CA GLU A 56 17.99 -5.24 4.84
C GLU A 56 17.91 -5.50 3.32
N PRO A 57 19.03 -5.88 2.66
CA PRO A 57 18.99 -6.31 1.27
C PRO A 57 17.91 -7.38 1.06
N ALA A 58 17.11 -7.21 0.01
CA ALA A 58 16.04 -8.15 -0.31
C ALA A 58 16.60 -9.56 -0.53
N THR A 59 15.90 -10.59 -0.04
CA THR A 59 16.33 -11.99 -0.16
C THR A 59 16.59 -12.41 -1.61
N CYS A 60 15.89 -11.81 -2.58
CA CYS A 60 16.11 -12.08 -4.00
C CYS A 60 17.53 -11.71 -4.47
N ASN A 61 18.22 -10.80 -3.78
CA ASN A 61 19.60 -10.44 -4.08
C ASN A 61 20.57 -11.58 -3.76
N HIS A 62 20.16 -12.56 -2.93
CA HIS A 62 21.00 -13.71 -2.55
C HIS A 62 20.75 -14.94 -3.44
N LEU A 63 19.99 -14.80 -4.52
CA LEU A 63 19.69 -15.91 -5.43
C LEU A 63 20.95 -16.29 -6.22
N THR A 64 21.46 -17.49 -5.97
CA THR A 64 22.41 -18.14 -6.88
C THR A 64 21.63 -18.69 -8.09
N PRO A 65 22.28 -18.86 -9.26
CA PRO A 65 21.62 -19.46 -10.44
C PRO A 65 20.97 -20.82 -10.14
N ALA A 66 21.62 -21.66 -9.34
CA ALA A 66 21.10 -22.95 -8.93
C ALA A 66 19.88 -22.83 -8.01
N LEU A 67 19.89 -21.91 -7.04
CA LEU A 67 18.75 -21.68 -6.17
C LEU A 67 17.55 -21.10 -6.93
N ALA A 68 17.80 -20.16 -7.85
CA ALA A 68 16.76 -19.61 -8.70
C ALA A 68 16.11 -20.70 -9.59
N GLN A 69 16.92 -21.61 -10.13
CA GLN A 69 16.43 -22.76 -10.88
C GLN A 69 15.52 -23.65 -10.03
N ARG A 70 15.95 -24.00 -8.82
CA ARG A 70 15.16 -24.82 -7.89
C ARG A 70 13.82 -24.17 -7.54
N ILE A 71 13.84 -22.88 -7.17
CA ILE A 71 12.62 -22.11 -6.85
C ILE A 71 11.69 -22.06 -8.06
N LYS A 72 12.23 -21.88 -9.27
CA LYS A 72 11.46 -21.86 -10.50
C LYS A 72 10.73 -23.18 -10.74
N GLU A 73 11.42 -24.30 -10.58
CA GLU A 73 10.85 -25.64 -10.73
C GLU A 73 9.76 -25.88 -9.70
N GLU A 74 10.02 -25.56 -8.43
CA GLU A 74 9.05 -25.66 -7.34
C GLU A 74 7.78 -24.84 -7.62
N LEU A 75 7.93 -23.59 -8.06
CA LEU A 75 6.80 -22.73 -8.38
C LEU A 75 6.01 -23.20 -9.61
N ASN A 76 6.69 -23.74 -10.62
CA ASN A 76 6.00 -24.29 -11.79
C ASN A 76 5.18 -25.53 -11.40
N SER A 77 5.73 -26.42 -10.57
CA SER A 77 5.00 -27.58 -10.05
C SER A 77 3.79 -27.15 -9.23
N PHE A 78 3.97 -26.21 -8.29
CA PHE A 78 2.86 -25.67 -7.48
C PHE A 78 1.74 -25.09 -8.35
N LYS A 79 2.08 -24.25 -9.33
CA LYS A 79 1.11 -23.62 -10.24
C LYS A 79 0.32 -24.64 -11.08
N MET A 80 0.92 -25.78 -11.36
CA MET A 80 0.32 -26.83 -12.15
C MET A 80 -0.52 -27.78 -11.29
N GLU A 81 0.01 -28.26 -10.18
CA GLU A 81 -0.57 -29.41 -9.48
C GLU A 81 -1.45 -29.01 -8.29
N GLU A 82 -1.08 -27.93 -7.59
CA GLU A 82 -1.71 -27.56 -6.32
C GLU A 82 -2.55 -26.28 -6.43
N MET A 83 -2.17 -25.35 -7.30
CA MET A 83 -2.82 -24.05 -7.38
C MET A 83 -4.24 -24.17 -7.94
N GLU A 84 -5.22 -23.87 -7.09
CA GLU A 84 -6.62 -23.80 -7.47
C GLU A 84 -6.85 -22.58 -8.38
N VAL A 85 -7.16 -22.85 -9.63
CA VAL A 85 -7.52 -21.83 -10.62
C VAL A 85 -8.74 -22.31 -11.36
N HIS A 86 -9.69 -21.41 -11.58
CA HIS A 86 -10.84 -21.71 -12.41
C HIS A 86 -10.39 -22.18 -13.80
N TYR A 87 -11.00 -23.26 -14.32
CA TYR A 87 -10.55 -23.94 -15.54
C TYR A 87 -10.40 -22.99 -16.74
N ALA A 88 -11.36 -22.05 -16.90
CA ALA A 88 -11.35 -21.08 -17.99
C ALA A 88 -10.20 -20.07 -17.89
N SER A 89 -9.71 -19.82 -16.68
CA SER A 89 -8.64 -18.86 -16.42
C SER A 89 -7.26 -19.50 -16.47
N ARG A 90 -7.18 -20.82 -16.28
CA ARG A 90 -5.92 -21.54 -16.07
C ARG A 90 -4.96 -21.43 -17.26
N ALA A 91 -5.46 -21.55 -18.49
CA ALA A 91 -4.62 -21.48 -19.69
C ALA A 91 -4.13 -20.05 -20.01
N GLN A 92 -4.87 -19.02 -19.62
CA GLN A 92 -4.61 -17.63 -20.02
C GLN A 92 -3.87 -16.81 -18.96
N TYR A 93 -4.14 -17.06 -17.68
CA TYR A 93 -3.67 -16.21 -16.59
C TYR A 93 -2.60 -16.85 -15.70
N VAL A 94 -2.36 -18.16 -15.82
CA VAL A 94 -1.28 -18.82 -15.08
C VAL A 94 0.03 -18.68 -15.85
N SER A 95 0.93 -17.85 -15.34
CA SER A 95 2.25 -17.63 -15.94
C SER A 95 3.24 -18.70 -15.48
N PHE A 96 3.70 -19.52 -16.43
CA PHE A 96 4.77 -20.49 -16.23
C PHE A 96 6.11 -19.91 -16.65
N SER A 97 7.12 -20.19 -15.84
CA SER A 97 8.49 -19.76 -16.11
C SER A 97 9.14 -20.73 -17.12
N SER A 98 9.76 -20.21 -18.18
CA SER A 98 10.39 -21.03 -19.21
C SER A 98 11.55 -21.87 -18.66
N VAL A 99 11.55 -23.16 -18.99
CA VAL A 99 12.67 -24.08 -18.76
C VAL A 99 13.62 -23.95 -19.94
N ARG A 100 14.39 -22.86 -20.01
CA ARG A 100 15.56 -22.82 -20.87
C ARG A 100 16.70 -23.53 -20.14
N SER A 101 17.24 -24.55 -20.82
CA SER A 101 18.50 -25.25 -20.47
C SER A 101 19.70 -24.37 -20.73
#